data_AF-A0A5E6NBK3-F1
#
_entry.id   AF-A0A5E6NBK3-F1
#
_cell.length_a   1.000
_cell.length_b   1.000
_cell.length_c   1.000
_cell.angle_alpha   90.00
_cell.angle_beta   90.00
_cell.angle_gamma   90.00
#
_symmetry.space_group_name_H-M   'P 1'
#
loop_
_entity.id
_entity.type
_entity.pdbx_description
1 polymer ?
#
loop_
_entity_poly.entity_id
_entity_poly.type
_entity_poly.pdbx_seq_one_letter_code
_entity_poly.pdbx_strand_id
1 'polypeptide(L)'
;MLNKPLNTTLVNAALSIIIVILSFYTILWHNQNYLLYKKAQRVQKANQKITALHKQLLSEYSSQISGKSIKEKAIKTLQMKRTERIRVLVL
;
A
#
# COMPACT_ATOMS: atom_id res chain seq x y z
N MET A 1 -14.31 -55.72 -34.13
CA MET A 1 -13.94 -55.34 -32.74
C MET A 1 -12.42 -55.12 -32.62
N LEU A 2 -11.85 -54.13 -33.33
CA LEU A 2 -10.38 -54.02 -33.45
C LEU A 2 -9.80 -52.60 -33.24
N ASN A 3 -10.43 -51.74 -32.42
CA ASN A 3 -9.94 -50.36 -32.22
C ASN A 3 -9.76 -49.96 -30.75
N LYS A 4 -10.14 -50.82 -29.80
CA LYS A 4 -10.08 -50.51 -28.36
C LYS A 4 -8.67 -50.14 -27.86
N PRO A 5 -7.60 -50.92 -28.16
CA PRO A 5 -6.27 -50.64 -27.60
C PRO A 5 -5.59 -49.41 -28.22
N LEU A 6 -5.86 -49.11 -29.50
CA LEU A 6 -5.29 -47.94 -30.18
C LEU A 6 -5.85 -46.64 -29.59
N ASN A 7 -7.16 -46.61 -29.34
CA ASN A 7 -7.82 -45.47 -28.70
C ASN A 7 -7.30 -45.22 -27.27
N THR A 8 -7.01 -46.29 -26.51
CA THR A 8 -6.47 -46.13 -25.14
C THR A 8 -5.05 -45.58 -25.18
N THR A 9 -4.22 -46.05 -26.12
CA THR A 9 -2.83 -45.57 -26.28
C THR A 9 -2.79 -44.10 -26.68
N LEU A 10 -3.68 -43.67 -27.57
CA LEU A 10 -3.78 -42.29 -28.05
C LEU A 10 -4.23 -41.33 -26.93
N VAL A 11 -5.20 -41.76 -26.11
CA VAL A 11 -5.64 -41.02 -24.92
C VAL A 11 -4.51 -40.89 -23.90
N ASN A 12 -3.76 -41.95 -23.62
CA ASN A 12 -2.64 -41.92 -22.67
C ASN A 12 -1.50 -41.02 -23.16
N ALA A 13 -1.21 -41.01 -24.46
CA ALA A 13 -0.23 -40.11 -25.06
C ALA A 13 -0.68 -38.65 -24.94
N ALA A 14 -1.96 -38.35 -25.23
CA ALA A 14 -2.52 -37.01 -25.08
C ALA A 14 -2.47 -36.54 -23.62
N LEU A 15 -2.84 -37.39 -22.66
CA LEU A 15 -2.76 -37.09 -21.23
C LEU A 15 -1.33 -36.79 -20.79
N SER A 16 -0.35 -37.56 -21.28
CA SER A 16 1.06 -37.33 -20.96
C SER A 16 1.55 -35.97 -21.47
N ILE A 17 1.17 -35.60 -22.70
CA ILE A 17 1.50 -34.28 -23.27
C ILE A 17 0.84 -33.16 -22.46
N ILE A 18 -0.43 -33.32 -22.08
CA ILE A 18 -1.17 -32.36 -21.27
C ILE A 18 -0.49 -32.15 -19.90
N ILE A 19 -0.04 -33.23 -19.25
CA ILE A 19 0.68 -33.15 -17.97
C ILE A 19 1.97 -32.35 -18.10
N VAL A 20 2.74 -32.59 -19.17
CA VAL A 20 3.98 -31.85 -19.43
C VAL A 20 3.70 -30.37 -19.65
N ILE A 21 2.69 -30.02 -20.45
CA ILE A 21 2.28 -28.63 -20.69
C ILE A 21 1.84 -27.95 -19.38
N LEU A 22 1.00 -28.62 -18.59
CA LEU A 22 0.54 -28.11 -17.28
C LEU A 22 1.70 -27.89 -16.31
N SER A 23 2.72 -28.75 -16.34
CA SER A 23 3.92 -28.60 -15.52
C SER A 23 4.66 -27.30 -15.86
N PHE A 24 4.93 -27.05 -17.14
CA PHE A 24 5.56 -25.79 -17.56
C PHE A 24 4.71 -24.57 -17.22
N TYR A 25 3.39 -24.66 -17.44
CA TYR A 25 2.48 -23.58 -17.10
C TYR A 25 2.50 -23.24 -15.61
N THR A 26 2.58 -24.27 -14.75
CA THR A 26 2.65 -24.09 -13.29
C THR A 26 3.92 -23.36 -12.88
N ILE A 27 5.07 -23.69 -13.47
CA ILE A 27 6.35 -23.02 -13.20
C ILE A 27 6.30 -21.56 -13.64
N LEU A 28 5.80 -21.29 -14.86
CA LEU A 28 5.66 -19.94 -15.38
C LEU A 28 4.71 -19.10 -14.53
N TRP A 29 3.55 -19.67 -14.19
CA TRP A 29 2.56 -19.05 -13.33
C TRP A 29 3.14 -18.70 -11.96
N HIS A 30 3.87 -19.63 -11.33
CA HIS A 30 4.50 -19.40 -10.04
C HIS A 30 5.50 -18.25 -10.09
N ASN A 31 6.37 -18.23 -11.11
CA ASN A 31 7.35 -17.16 -11.28
C ASN A 31 6.70 -15.79 -11.52
N GLN A 32 5.68 -15.73 -12.39
CA GLN A 32 4.94 -14.50 -12.65
C GLN A 32 4.26 -13.97 -11.38
N ASN A 33 3.61 -14.84 -10.60
CA ASN A 33 2.99 -14.46 -9.34
C ASN A 33 4.01 -13.98 -8.32
N TYR A 34 5.17 -14.62 -8.23
CA TYR A 34 6.24 -14.20 -7.34
C TYR A 34 6.74 -12.78 -7.67
N LEU A 35 6.94 -12.49 -8.96
CA LEU A 35 7.35 -11.17 -9.43
C LEU A 35 6.28 -10.12 -9.17
N LEU A 36 5.01 -10.45 -9.44
CA LEU A 36 3.87 -9.57 -9.15
C LEU A 36 3.74 -9.28 -7.65
N TYR A 37 3.87 -10.30 -6.80
CA TYR A 37 3.82 -10.14 -5.36
C TYR A 37 4.92 -9.21 -4.84
N LYS A 38 6.15 -9.38 -5.32
CA LYS A 38 7.26 -8.47 -4.98
C LYS A 38 6.97 -7.03 -5.40
N LYS A 39 6.42 -6.83 -6.60
CA LYS A 39 6.05 -5.48 -7.08
C LYS A 39 4.94 -4.88 -6.22
N ALA A 40 3.92 -5.65 -5.91
CA ALA A 40 2.81 -5.23 -5.04
C ALA A 40 3.30 -4.83 -3.65
N GLN A 41 4.18 -5.62 -3.03
CA GLN A 41 4.78 -5.27 -1.73
C GLN A 41 5.56 -3.96 -1.76
N ARG A 42 6.37 -3.71 -2.81
CA ARG A 42 7.12 -2.46 -2.93
C ARG A 42 6.18 -1.25 -3.02
N VAL A 43 5.15 -1.35 -3.86
CA VAL A 43 4.14 -0.29 -4.02
C VAL A 43 3.36 -0.10 -2.72
N GLN A 44 2.98 -1.18 -2.03
CA GLN A 44 2.26 -1.12 -0.76
C GLN A 44 3.09 -0.41 0.32
N LYS A 45 4.38 -0.73 0.45
CA LYS A 45 5.28 -0.03 1.39
C LYS A 45 5.41 1.46 1.07
N ALA A 46 5.54 1.81 -0.21
CA ALA A 46 5.58 3.21 -0.63
C ALA A 46 4.26 3.93 -0.28
N ASN A 47 3.11 3.32 -0.58
CA ASN A 47 1.79 3.87 -0.27
C ASN A 47 1.55 4.02 1.23
N GLN A 48 2.02 3.07 2.04
CA GLN A 48 1.96 3.17 3.51
C GLN A 48 2.77 4.36 4.02
N LYS A 49 3.99 4.56 3.49
CA LYS A 49 4.82 5.71 3.83
C LYS A 49 4.15 7.03 3.44
N ILE A 50 3.61 7.12 2.22
CA ILE A 50 2.90 8.32 1.75
C ILE A 50 1.67 8.60 2.62
N THR A 51 0.88 7.57 2.92
CA THR A 51 -0.31 7.70 3.79
C THR A 51 0.06 8.17 5.19
N ALA A 52 1.15 7.64 5.76
CA ALA A 52 1.64 8.07 7.07
C ALA A 52 2.04 9.55 7.07
N LEU A 53 2.82 9.98 6.06
CA LEU A 53 3.20 11.39 5.91
C LEU A 53 1.98 12.29 5.72
N HIS A 54 1.00 11.87 4.92
CA HIS A 54 -0.23 12.63 4.72
C HIS A 54 -1.02 12.81 6.02
N LYS A 55 -1.12 11.74 6.83
CA LYS A 55 -1.74 11.81 8.16
C LYS A 55 -0.98 12.73 9.11
N GLN A 56 0.35 12.71 9.09
CA GLN A 56 1.18 13.60 9.89
C GLN A 56 0.96 15.07 9.49
N LEU A 57 1.02 15.39 8.20
CA LEU A 57 0.77 16.74 7.69
C LEU A 57 -0.63 17.24 8.05
N LEU A 58 -1.66 16.39 7.91
CA LEU A 58 -3.02 16.74 8.29
C LEU A 58 -3.14 17.02 9.79
N SER A 59 -2.45 16.22 10.62
CA SER A 59 -2.41 16.41 12.07
C SER A 59 -1.69 17.71 12.44
N GLU A 60 -0.55 18.02 11.82
CA GLU A 60 0.19 19.27 12.06
C GLU A 60 -0.64 20.49 11.65
N TYR A 61 -1.25 20.45 10.48
CA TYR A 61 -2.11 21.51 9.99
C TYR A 61 -3.33 21.72 10.90
N SER A 62 -3.96 20.63 11.35
CA SER A 62 -5.07 20.68 12.32
C SER A 62 -4.62 21.28 13.66
N SER A 63 -3.44 20.88 14.15
CA SER A 63 -2.85 21.45 15.38
C SER A 63 -2.59 22.95 15.25
N GLN A 64 -2.06 23.42 14.12
CA GLN A 64 -1.85 24.84 13.86
C GLN A 64 -3.17 25.63 13.80
N ILE A 65 -4.18 25.10 13.08
CA ILE A 65 -5.51 25.73 13.02
C ILE A 65 -6.14 25.78 14.40
N SER A 66 -6.07 24.68 15.15
CA SER A 66 -6.57 24.59 16.52
C SER A 66 -5.87 25.60 17.43
N GLY A 67 -4.53 25.70 17.35
CA GLY A 67 -3.77 26.71 18.10
C GLY A 67 -4.18 28.15 17.74
N LYS A 68 -4.42 28.41 16.45
CA LYS A 68 -4.92 29.72 15.98
C LYS A 68 -6.33 30.00 16.48
N SER A 69 -7.24 29.03 16.43
CA SER A 69 -8.62 29.20 16.86
C SER A 69 -8.73 29.35 18.37
N ILE A 70 -7.95 28.61 19.16
CA ILE A 70 -7.83 28.77 20.61
C ILE A 70 -7.31 30.17 20.95
N LYS A 71 -6.26 30.63 20.27
CA LYS A 71 -5.72 31.99 20.47
C LYS A 71 -6.74 33.07 20.14
N GLU A 72 -7.47 32.91 19.03
CA GLU A 72 -8.53 33.84 18.65
C GLU A 72 -9.68 33.85 19.67
N LYS A 73 -10.09 32.68 20.17
CA LYS A 73 -11.12 32.57 21.21
C LYS A 73 -10.67 33.19 22.54
N ALA A 74 -9.40 33.01 22.93
CA ALA A 74 -8.85 33.63 24.13
C ALA A 74 -8.82 35.17 24.06
N ILE A 75 -8.46 35.73 22.90
CA ILE A 75 -8.42 37.19 22.72
C ILE A 75 -9.84 37.76 22.58
N LYS A 76 -10.70 37.15 21.77
CA LYS A 76 -12.03 37.71 21.43
C LYS A 76 -13.10 37.41 22.47
N THR A 77 -13.15 36.19 23.00
CA THR A 77 -14.20 35.76 23.93
C THR A 77 -13.76 35.93 25.38
N LEU A 78 -12.51 35.61 25.70
CA LEU A 78 -11.99 35.72 27.07
C LEU A 78 -11.29 37.06 27.34
N GLN A 79 -11.25 37.97 26.36
CA GLN A 79 -10.65 39.31 26.45
C GLN A 79 -9.22 39.32 27.01
N MET A 80 -8.45 38.24 26.83
CA MET A 80 -7.09 38.15 27.33
C MET A 80 -6.20 39.16 26.60
N LYS A 81 -5.42 39.94 27.36
CA LYS A 81 -4.42 40.86 26.79
C LYS A 81 -3.40 40.07 25.97
N ARG A 82 -3.16 40.52 24.74
CA ARG A 82 -2.11 39.98 23.89
C ARG A 82 -0.76 40.26 24.54
N THR A 83 0.02 39.23 24.84
CA THR A 83 1.39 39.42 25.34
C THR A 83 2.22 40.17 24.31
N GLU A 84 2.66 41.39 24.64
CA GLU A 84 3.70 42.10 23.91
C GLU A 84 5.03 41.39 24.15
N ARG A 85 5.84 41.20 23.10
CA ARG A 85 7.09 40.43 23.17
C ARG A 85 7.91 40.88 24.38
N ILE A 86 8.22 39.95 25.29
CA ILE A 86 9.27 40.15 26.27
C ILE A 86 10.55 40.36 25.47
N ARG A 87 11.02 41.60 25.43
CA ARG A 87 12.31 41.98 24.84
C ARG A 87 13.34 41.17 25.62
N VAL A 88 13.98 40.20 24.97
CA VAL A 88 15.09 39.45 25.59
C VAL A 88 16.14 40.49 25.94
N LEU A 89 16.26 40.80 27.23
CA LEU A 89 17.39 41.52 27.78
C LEU A 89 18.57 40.58 27.65
N VAL A 90 19.37 40.80 26.60
CA VAL A 90 20.72 40.25 26.50
C VAL A 90 21.49 40.87 27.67
N LEU A 91 21.88 40.00 28.62
CA LEU A 91 22.73 40.33 29.76
C LEU A 91 24.17 40.02 29.40
#